data_AF-A0A968JL81-F1
#
_entry.id   AF-A0A968JL81-F1
#
_cell.length_a   1.000
_cell.length_b   1.000
_cell.length_c   1.000
_cell.angle_alpha   90.00
_cell.angle_beta   90.00
_cell.angle_gamma   90.00
#
_symmetry.space_group_name_H-M   'P 1'
#
loop_
_entity.id
_entity.type
_entity.pdbx_description
1 polymer ?
#
loop_
_entity_poly.entity_id
_entity_poly.type
_entity_poly.pdbx_seq_one_letter_code
_entity_poly.pdbx_strand_id
1 'polypeptide(L)'
;MPELPGLSDAGNCRDWETDIPIDLEKIRDKDEEYWNKFKGLPKAFISLDQGQTLWENRFGNLTSLSIDSEMLSKEQITENIKKSISVFSLGFEVKDVKKSGLYAARNGVDFSELFLV
;
A
#
# COMPACT_ATOMS: atom_id res chain seq x y z
N MET A 1 6.70 -13.11 4.76
CA MET A 1 5.49 -12.51 4.18
C MET A 1 4.68 -11.92 5.33
N PRO A 2 4.18 -10.68 5.25
CA PRO A 2 3.23 -10.18 6.25
C PRO A 2 1.94 -11.01 6.23
N GLU A 3 1.16 -10.97 7.31
CA GLU A 3 -0.19 -11.52 7.31
C GLU A 3 -1.08 -10.69 6.39
N LEU A 4 -1.69 -11.35 5.39
CA LEU A 4 -2.60 -10.75 4.42
C LEU A 4 -3.95 -11.46 4.55
N PRO A 5 -4.94 -10.87 5.25
CA PRO A 5 -6.26 -11.46 5.39
C PRO A 5 -6.90 -11.78 4.04
N GLY A 6 -7.57 -12.92 3.92
CA GLY A 6 -8.15 -13.42 2.67
C GLY A 6 -7.14 -14.17 1.78
N LEU A 7 -5.83 -14.05 2.06
CA LEU A 7 -4.75 -14.73 1.34
C LEU A 7 -4.01 -15.72 2.24
N SER A 8 -3.48 -15.24 3.37
CA SER A 8 -2.65 -16.01 4.31
C SER A 8 -3.43 -17.09 5.06
N ASP A 9 -4.71 -16.85 5.34
CA ASP A 9 -5.62 -17.71 6.08
C ASP A 9 -6.41 -18.69 5.20
N ALA A 10 -6.29 -18.56 3.87
CA ALA A 10 -6.96 -19.45 2.95
C ALA A 10 -6.37 -20.88 2.98
N GLY A 11 -7.27 -21.86 3.05
CA GLY A 11 -6.93 -23.29 2.98
C GLY A 11 -6.38 -23.70 1.61
N ASN A 12 -6.88 -23.09 0.55
CA ASN A 12 -6.54 -23.35 -0.86
C ASN A 12 -6.31 -22.02 -1.59
N CYS A 13 -5.42 -21.94 -2.58
CA CYS A 13 -5.20 -20.69 -3.31
C CYS A 13 -6.40 -20.28 -4.18
N ARG A 14 -7.28 -21.23 -4.54
CA ARG A 14 -8.55 -20.94 -5.23
C ARG A 14 -9.60 -20.31 -4.32
N ASP A 15 -9.40 -20.36 -3.01
CA ASP A 15 -10.28 -19.74 -2.01
C ASP A 15 -9.79 -18.34 -1.62
N TRP A 16 -8.80 -17.78 -2.33
CA TRP A 16 -8.31 -16.44 -2.06
C TRP A 16 -9.40 -15.40 -2.30
N GLU A 17 -9.69 -14.62 -1.26
CA GLU A 17 -10.58 -13.46 -1.35
C GLU A 17 -9.77 -12.27 -1.87
N THR A 18 -9.87 -11.98 -3.17
CA THR A 18 -9.08 -10.94 -3.80
C THR A 18 -9.95 -9.83 -4.37
N ASP A 19 -9.72 -8.59 -3.94
CA ASP A 19 -10.36 -7.39 -4.53
C ASP A 19 -9.78 -7.00 -5.90
N ILE A 20 -8.78 -7.74 -6.38
CA ILE A 20 -8.18 -7.57 -7.70
C ILE A 20 -8.70 -8.66 -8.65
N PRO A 21 -8.91 -8.37 -9.95
CA PRO A 21 -9.47 -9.33 -10.89
C PRO A 21 -8.42 -10.37 -11.30
N ILE A 22 -8.20 -11.38 -10.44
CA ILE A 22 -7.31 -12.50 -10.71
C ILE A 22 -8.14 -13.68 -11.23
N ASP A 23 -7.61 -14.34 -12.24
CA ASP A 23 -8.16 -15.57 -12.78
C ASP A 23 -7.62 -16.78 -12.00
N LEU A 24 -8.35 -17.17 -10.95
CA LEU A 24 -7.97 -18.29 -10.06
C LEU A 24 -8.00 -19.65 -10.77
N GLU A 25 -8.65 -19.77 -11.93
CA GLU A 25 -8.67 -21.02 -12.70
C GLU A 25 -7.30 -21.38 -13.28
N LYS A 26 -6.41 -20.37 -13.45
CA LYS A 26 -5.03 -20.58 -13.91
C LYS A 26 -4.10 -21.14 -12.84
N ILE A 27 -4.54 -21.25 -11.60
CA ILE A 27 -3.77 -21.87 -10.52
C ILE A 27 -3.67 -23.36 -10.81
N ARG A 28 -2.44 -23.87 -10.92
CA ARG A 28 -2.16 -25.27 -11.24
C ARG A 28 -2.04 -26.09 -9.96
N ASP A 29 -2.23 -27.40 -10.05
CA ASP A 29 -2.11 -28.31 -8.92
C ASP A 29 -0.77 -28.20 -8.18
N LYS A 30 0.34 -27.99 -8.92
CA LYS A 30 1.66 -27.78 -8.33
C LYS A 30 1.79 -26.48 -7.53
N ASP A 31 1.00 -25.46 -7.87
CA ASP A 31 0.98 -24.19 -7.15
C ASP A 31 0.25 -24.37 -5.80
N GLU A 32 -0.84 -25.13 -5.78
CA GLU A 32 -1.55 -25.56 -4.56
C GLU A 32 -0.68 -26.46 -3.68
N GLU A 33 0.00 -27.45 -4.27
CA GLU A 33 0.88 -28.36 -3.53
C GLU A 33 2.01 -27.57 -2.84
N TYR A 34 2.59 -26.60 -3.55
CA TYR A 34 3.57 -25.71 -2.95
C TYR A 34 2.97 -24.89 -1.80
N TRP A 35 1.79 -24.30 -1.99
CA TRP A 35 1.13 -23.49 -0.96
C TRP A 35 0.85 -24.31 0.30
N ASN A 36 0.33 -25.53 0.14
CA ASN A 36 0.05 -26.42 1.26
C ASN A 36 1.31 -26.76 2.08
N LYS A 37 2.45 -26.94 1.39
CA LYS A 37 3.70 -27.34 2.04
C LYS A 37 4.53 -26.19 2.60
N PHE A 38 4.56 -25.06 1.90
CA PHE A 38 5.52 -23.98 2.13
C PHE A 38 4.87 -22.61 2.36
N LYS A 39 3.55 -22.47 2.11
CA LYS A 39 2.78 -21.24 2.26
C LYS A 39 3.51 -20.05 1.61
N GLY A 40 3.71 -18.95 2.34
CA GLY A 40 4.33 -17.72 1.88
C GLY A 40 5.87 -17.75 1.76
N LEU A 41 6.53 -18.92 1.74
CA LEU A 41 7.97 -18.99 1.53
C LEU A 41 8.36 -18.58 0.09
N PRO A 42 9.45 -17.81 -0.09
CA PRO A 42 9.89 -17.38 -1.42
C PRO A 42 10.16 -18.54 -2.38
N LYS A 43 9.56 -18.49 -3.58
CA LYS A 43 9.77 -19.46 -4.67
C LYS A 43 11.06 -19.21 -5.47
N ALA A 44 11.63 -18.00 -5.38
CA ALA A 44 12.80 -17.60 -6.15
C ALA A 44 13.67 -16.62 -5.37
N PHE A 45 14.98 -16.74 -5.55
CA PHE A 45 15.97 -15.76 -5.13
C PHE A 45 16.71 -15.30 -6.38
N ILE A 46 16.66 -14.00 -6.66
CA ILE A 46 17.34 -13.38 -7.80
C ILE A 46 18.17 -12.19 -7.33
N SER A 47 19.08 -11.71 -8.17
CA SER A 47 19.83 -10.50 -7.83
C SER A 47 18.91 -9.29 -7.75
N LEU A 48 19.29 -8.32 -6.90
CA LEU A 48 18.50 -7.11 -6.71
C LEU A 48 18.29 -6.34 -8.02
N ASP A 49 19.35 -6.18 -8.82
CA ASP A 49 19.32 -5.49 -10.11
C ASP A 49 18.30 -6.11 -11.09
N GLN A 50 18.26 -7.45 -11.15
CA GLN A 50 17.29 -8.17 -11.98
C GLN A 50 15.86 -8.01 -11.46
N GLY A 51 15.67 -8.06 -10.14
CA GLY A 51 14.36 -7.82 -9.53
C GLY A 51 13.82 -6.41 -9.79
N GLN A 52 14.70 -5.40 -9.71
CA GLN A 52 14.34 -4.02 -10.03
C GLN A 52 13.95 -3.87 -11.51
N THR A 53 14.72 -4.46 -12.42
CA THR A 53 14.42 -4.44 -13.86
C THR A 53 13.07 -5.11 -14.19
N LEU A 54 12.72 -6.20 -13.50
CA LEU A 54 11.50 -6.97 -13.79
C LEU A 54 10.24 -6.38 -13.15
N TRP A 55 10.34 -5.72 -12.00
CA TRP A 55 9.18 -5.39 -11.16
C TRP A 55 9.09 -3.93 -10.72
N GLU A 56 9.99 -3.05 -11.16
CA GLU A 56 9.82 -1.62 -10.95
C GLU A 56 8.50 -1.11 -11.52
N ASN A 57 7.92 -0.13 -10.84
CA ASN A 57 6.69 0.52 -11.29
C ASN A 57 6.61 1.94 -10.70
N ARG A 58 5.51 2.64 -10.99
CA ARG A 58 5.28 4.02 -10.52
C ARG A 58 5.31 4.19 -8.99
N PHE A 59 5.17 3.10 -8.23
CA PHE A 59 5.21 3.10 -6.77
C PHE A 59 6.61 2.81 -6.21
N GLY A 60 7.61 2.53 -7.05
CA GLY A 60 8.99 2.31 -6.68
C GLY A 60 9.57 1.00 -7.21
N ASN A 61 10.78 0.69 -6.75
CA ASN A 61 11.57 -0.48 -7.17
C ASN A 61 11.88 -1.45 -6.01
N LEU A 62 11.34 -1.19 -4.82
CA LEU A 62 11.53 -1.98 -3.61
C LEU A 62 10.22 -2.01 -2.80
N THR A 63 9.91 -3.15 -2.18
CA THR A 63 8.70 -3.34 -1.36
C THR A 63 8.98 -3.49 0.13
N SER A 64 10.22 -3.85 0.51
CA SER A 64 10.62 -4.01 1.90
C SER A 64 12.12 -3.82 2.08
N LEU A 65 12.52 -3.38 3.27
CA LEU A 65 13.91 -3.33 3.71
C LEU A 65 14.08 -4.25 4.93
N SER A 66 15.08 -5.12 4.88
CA SER A 66 15.48 -5.93 6.03
C SER A 66 16.73 -5.31 6.66
N ILE A 67 16.64 -4.98 7.94
CA ILE A 67 17.73 -4.37 8.71
C ILE A 67 18.09 -5.33 9.82
N ASP A 68 19.39 -5.51 10.04
CA ASP A 68 19.90 -6.29 11.16
C ASP A 68 19.63 -5.56 12.49
N SER A 69 18.92 -6.22 13.40
CA SER A 69 18.61 -5.69 14.72
C SER A 69 19.83 -5.51 15.62
N GLU A 70 20.95 -6.19 15.32
CA GLU A 70 22.22 -5.96 16.02
C GLU A 70 22.88 -4.64 15.60
N MET A 71 22.65 -4.20 14.36
CA MET A 71 23.19 -2.94 13.85
C MET A 71 22.36 -1.72 14.27
N LEU A 72 21.03 -1.86 14.26
CA LEU A 72 20.11 -0.75 14.48
C LEU A 72 18.88 -1.22 15.27
N SER A 73 18.65 -0.58 16.42
CA SER A 73 17.44 -0.84 17.21
C SER A 73 16.20 -0.27 16.53
N LYS A 74 15.03 -0.83 16.86
CA LYS A 74 13.74 -0.36 16.36
C LYS A 74 13.51 1.13 16.67
N GLU A 75 13.93 1.59 17.84
CA GLU A 75 13.81 2.97 18.30
C GLU A 75 14.67 3.89 17.43
N GLN A 76 15.90 3.50 17.13
CA GLN A 76 16.80 4.25 16.26
C GLN A 76 16.25 4.35 14.84
N ILE A 77 15.75 3.25 14.28
CA ILE A 77 15.10 3.23 12.96
C ILE A 77 13.90 4.19 12.95
N THR A 78 13.06 4.13 13.99
CA THR A 78 11.88 4.99 14.11
C THR A 78 12.25 6.47 14.17
N GLU A 79 13.27 6.84 14.96
CA GLU A 79 13.74 8.22 15.01
C GLU A 79 14.31 8.69 13.68
N ASN A 80 15.11 7.87 13.02
CA ASN A 80 15.73 8.23 11.74
C ASN A 80 14.67 8.45 10.65
N ILE A 81 13.64 7.60 10.59
CA ILE A 81 12.51 7.76 9.68
C ILE A 81 11.77 9.07 9.97
N LYS A 82 11.45 9.36 11.23
CA LYS A 82 10.75 10.59 11.62
C LYS A 82 11.53 11.86 11.27
N LYS A 83 12.86 11.82 11.39
CA LYS A 83 13.73 12.97 11.07
C LYS A 83 13.92 13.15 9.56
N SER A 84 13.86 12.06 8.79
CA SER A 84 14.21 12.07 7.36
C SER A 84 13.01 12.16 6.42
N ILE A 85 11.84 11.67 6.83
CA ILE A 85 10.63 11.63 6.00
C ILE A 85 9.65 12.70 6.44
N SER A 86 9.37 13.64 5.54
CA SER A 86 8.29 14.61 5.72
C SER A 86 6.96 13.97 5.37
N VAL A 87 5.93 14.18 6.19
CA VAL A 87 4.55 13.74 5.86
C VAL A 87 4.07 14.29 4.51
N PHE A 88 4.53 15.47 4.12
CA PHE A 88 4.19 16.07 2.82
C PHE A 88 4.76 15.28 1.63
N SER A 89 5.90 14.60 1.82
CA SER A 89 6.48 13.74 0.78
C SER A 89 5.69 12.45 0.55
N LEU A 90 4.83 12.08 1.50
CA LEU A 90 3.92 10.94 1.42
C LEU A 90 2.55 11.33 0.83
N GLY A 91 2.41 12.55 0.29
CA GLY A 91 1.17 13.05 -0.30
C GLY A 91 0.14 13.56 0.72
N PHE A 92 0.51 13.69 2.00
CA PHE A 92 -0.36 14.34 2.98
C PHE A 92 -0.36 15.85 2.78
N GLU A 93 -1.54 16.46 2.88
CA GLU A 93 -1.74 17.90 2.76
C GLU A 93 -2.46 18.41 4.02
N VAL A 94 -1.98 19.52 4.59
CA VAL A 94 -2.66 20.18 5.72
C VAL A 94 -3.51 21.32 5.17
N LYS A 95 -4.83 21.20 5.30
CA LYS A 95 -5.80 22.21 4.83
C LYS A 95 -6.41 22.98 5.98
N ASP A 96 -6.41 24.31 5.88
CA ASP A 96 -7.18 25.17 6.79
C ASP A 96 -8.66 25.18 6.36
N VAL A 97 -9.42 24.26 6.95
CA VAL A 97 -10.85 24.11 6.69
C VAL A 97 -11.65 25.35 7.10
N LYS A 98 -11.23 26.07 8.14
CA LYS A 98 -11.94 27.27 8.62
C LYS A 98 -11.79 28.42 7.62
N LYS A 99 -10.56 28.67 7.16
CA LYS A 99 -10.29 29.69 6.15
C LYS A 99 -11.02 29.39 4.85
N SER A 100 -11.00 28.13 4.43
CA SER A 100 -11.71 27.68 3.22
C SER A 100 -13.22 27.88 3.34
N GLY A 101 -13.81 27.55 4.49
CA GLY A 101 -15.23 27.76 4.77
C GLY A 101 -15.63 29.25 4.78
N LEU A 102 -14.82 30.11 5.40
CA LEU A 102 -15.06 31.56 5.42
C LEU A 102 -14.96 32.18 4.01
N TYR A 103 -14.04 31.70 3.18
CA TYR A 103 -13.93 32.14 1.78
C TYR A 103 -15.16 31.70 0.97
N ALA A 104 -15.61 30.45 1.11
CA ALA A 104 -16.79 29.94 0.42
C ALA A 104 -18.06 30.72 0.82
N ALA A 105 -18.24 31.01 2.11
CA ALA A 105 -19.40 31.75 2.62
C ALA A 105 -19.48 33.20 2.08
N ARG A 106 -18.33 33.84 1.81
CA ARG A 106 -18.28 35.20 1.25
C ARG A 106 -18.57 35.26 -0.25
N ASN A 107 -18.31 34.17 -0.97
CA ASN A 107 -18.50 34.09 -2.41
C ASN A 107 -19.77 33.29 -2.78
N GLY A 108 -20.75 33.26 -1.87
CA GLY A 108 -22.06 32.68 -2.16
C GLY A 108 -22.80 33.52 -3.20
N VAL A 109 -23.38 32.85 -4.20
CA VAL A 109 -24.25 33.49 -5.20
C VAL A 109 -25.59 33.76 -4.53
N ASP A 110 -26.10 34.97 -4.68
CA ASP A 110 -27.44 35.32 -4.22
C ASP A 110 -28.49 34.70 -5.15
N PHE A 111 -29.32 33.80 -4.62
CA PHE A 111 -30.43 33.18 -5.35
C PHE A 111 -31.79 33.79 -5.00
N SER A 112 -31.84 34.84 -4.18
CA SER A 112 -33.11 35.45 -3.76
C SER A 112 -33.93 36.00 -4.93
N GLU A 113 -33.27 36.38 -6.02
CA GLU A 113 -33.91 36.78 -7.29
C GLU A 113 -34.69 35.65 -7.99
N LEU A 114 -34.44 34.37 -7.67
CA LEU A 114 -35.21 33.24 -8.22
C LEU A 114 -36.57 33.02 -7.53
N PHE A 115 -36.84 33.73 -6.43
CA PHE A 115 -38.02 33.52 -5.58
C PHE A 115 -38.97 34.73 -5.56
N LEU A 116 -38.69 35.78 -6.33
CA LEU A 116 -39.59 36.89 -6.54
C LEU A 116 -40.54 36.55 -7.69
N VAL A 117 -41.73 36.06 -7.34
CA VAL A 117 -42.91 35.87 -8.22
C VAL A 117 -43.99 36.84 -7.78
#